data_AF-A0A7W6HPZ9-F1
#
_entry.id   AF-A0A7W6HPZ9-F1
#
_cell.length_a   1.000
_cell.length_b   1.000
_cell.length_c   1.000
_cell.angle_alpha   90.00
_cell.angle_beta   90.00
_cell.angle_gamma   90.00
#
_symmetry.space_group_name_H-M   'P 1'
#
loop_
_entity.id
_entity.type
_entity.pdbx_description
1 polymer ?
#
loop_
_entity_poly.entity_id
_entity_poly.type
_entity_poly.pdbx_seq_one_letter_code
_entity_poly.pdbx_strand_id
1 'polypeptide(L)'
;MKNIATASSLAAALCLGAAFAAKADSLVYTDQGSNWTATTRAIYYTQDQGSRLMPLSWMQALSLADGTPFLADNLARYGYLTMDGPNNGLPIGFTVTGPDGRKEVGMTCAACHTREIAISDIRYRIDGGPALSDFHQFLIDLDASTQKLVADPIAYDLFSKTVLGTDYPNPNSRAQLQVDFTIWTQRFHAIVSKGVPHNTWGVGRLDAVGMIFNRLTGLDLGAPPTRLIEANLQPADAPVRYPFLWNASIQDRTQWPGFAANGSDILGLARNVGEVYGVFGVFEPTKEQWSLLGYDYLKNNSLNFEGLNTLEDLIKQMGPPKYPFPVDATLAKTGETLFNTWRGSDGKGSTCFDCHGQKPGTPSLGNATWATPLWDVGTDSREYNIMNWTASPGIMTGARIPFIGDKLAATSPSIDILTVAVEGSILQHYAESIFDLREKKLPMLQSAIDDAFKAKLPELNLSSDLRELQNAFPRSQGQNLAAVQAKVAAARTDAAAKPPTTATSQAATQPISPTTQFKYESRVLYGIWATAPYLHNGSVPTLADLLQPVAKRPQTFAVGPDYDPKLVGLAVTQTGLNTVTQTTDCGQRNSGNSRCGHDFGTDLSPSDKTALLEYLKTL
;
A
#
# COMPACT_ATOMS: atom_id res chain seq x y z
N MET A 1 62.05 21.42 56.91
CA MET A 1 60.75 22.14 57.05
C MET A 1 60.32 22.58 55.66
N LYS A 2 59.01 22.48 55.40
CA LYS A 2 58.32 22.59 54.10
C LYS A 2 58.75 23.79 53.25
N ASN A 3 58.90 23.60 51.93
CA ASN A 3 58.06 24.28 50.93
C ASN A 3 58.32 23.79 49.50
N ILE A 4 57.24 23.92 48.74
CA ILE A 4 56.91 23.37 47.43
C ILE A 4 57.66 24.09 46.30
N ALA A 5 58.09 23.35 45.27
CA ALA A 5 58.29 23.88 43.92
C ALA A 5 57.87 22.84 42.89
N THR A 6 56.96 23.26 42.02
CA THR A 6 56.40 22.59 40.84
C THR A 6 57.45 22.33 39.76
N ALA A 7 57.38 21.19 39.08
CA ALA A 7 57.90 21.03 37.72
C ALA A 7 57.07 20.00 36.94
N SER A 8 56.59 20.43 35.78
CA SER A 8 55.82 19.69 34.80
C SER A 8 56.63 18.56 34.16
N SER A 9 55.97 17.45 33.85
CA SER A 9 56.50 16.43 32.95
C SER A 9 55.39 15.86 32.07
N LEU A 10 55.61 16.03 30.76
CA LEU A 10 54.94 15.37 29.64
C LEU A 10 54.78 13.86 29.90
N ALA A 11 53.58 13.32 29.64
CA ALA A 11 53.39 11.90 29.38
C ALA A 11 52.55 11.75 28.11
N ALA A 12 53.19 11.23 27.06
CA ALA A 12 52.53 10.80 25.84
C ALA A 12 51.73 9.53 26.12
N ALA A 13 50.41 9.59 25.94
CA ALA A 13 49.55 8.41 25.98
C ALA A 13 49.40 7.87 24.55
N LEU A 14 49.95 6.68 24.29
CA LEU A 14 49.62 5.87 23.13
C LEU A 14 48.16 5.40 23.27
N CYS A 15 47.25 5.97 22.49
CA CYS A 15 45.93 5.37 22.25
C CYS A 15 46.08 4.26 21.20
N LEU A 16 46.12 3.00 21.67
CA LEU A 16 45.81 1.83 20.84
C LEU A 16 44.30 1.84 20.54
N GLY A 17 43.91 2.56 19.49
CA GLY A 17 42.59 2.43 18.88
C GLY A 17 42.53 1.11 18.13
N ALA A 18 41.93 0.08 18.74
CA ALA A 18 41.47 -1.08 17.99
C ALA A 18 40.30 -0.61 17.11
N ALA A 19 40.59 -0.30 15.85
CA ALA A 19 39.58 -0.19 14.82
C ALA A 19 38.93 -1.57 14.67
N PHE A 20 37.75 -1.76 15.25
CA PHE A 20 36.86 -2.81 14.80
C PHE A 20 36.49 -2.46 13.35
N ALA A 21 37.17 -3.10 12.40
CA ALA A 21 36.71 -3.13 11.03
C ALA A 21 35.34 -3.81 11.06
N ALA A 22 34.26 -3.02 10.92
CA ALA A 22 32.94 -3.55 10.65
C ALA A 22 33.06 -4.43 9.40
N LYS A 23 32.79 -5.73 9.55
CA LYS A 23 32.68 -6.64 8.42
C LYS A 23 31.61 -6.07 7.50
N ALA A 24 31.91 -5.88 6.22
CA ALA A 24 30.92 -5.41 5.27
C ALA A 24 29.77 -6.42 5.19
N ASP A 25 28.54 -5.99 5.49
CA ASP A 25 27.35 -6.82 5.38
C ASP A 25 27.18 -7.33 3.94
N SER A 26 27.16 -8.66 3.77
CA SER A 26 26.93 -9.23 2.43
C SER A 26 25.44 -9.19 2.10
N LEU A 27 25.10 -8.62 0.93
CA LEU A 27 23.73 -8.61 0.40
C LEU A 27 23.49 -9.83 -0.48
N VAL A 28 22.41 -10.57 -0.20
CA VAL A 28 21.94 -11.73 -0.99
C VAL A 28 20.54 -11.44 -1.50
N TYR A 29 20.31 -11.54 -2.81
CA TYR A 29 18.96 -11.48 -3.37
C TYR A 29 18.29 -12.87 -3.25
N THR A 30 17.10 -12.94 -2.69
CA THR A 30 16.35 -14.21 -2.61
C THR A 30 15.95 -14.72 -3.99
N ASP A 31 15.94 -16.05 -4.17
CA ASP A 31 15.45 -16.68 -5.40
C ASP A 31 13.94 -16.49 -5.52
N GLN A 32 13.53 -15.67 -6.49
CA GLN A 32 12.13 -15.38 -6.83
C GLN A 32 11.75 -15.91 -8.21
N GLY A 33 12.43 -16.97 -8.66
CA GLY A 33 12.20 -17.62 -9.93
C GLY A 33 13.10 -17.11 -11.05
N SER A 34 13.20 -17.91 -12.12
CA SER A 34 14.11 -17.66 -13.25
C SER A 34 13.78 -16.39 -14.05
N ASN A 35 12.54 -15.90 -13.96
CA ASN A 35 12.11 -14.69 -14.65
C ASN A 35 12.46 -13.42 -13.86
N TRP A 36 12.83 -13.55 -12.58
CA TRP A 36 13.17 -12.41 -11.72
C TRP A 36 14.69 -12.14 -11.69
N THR A 37 15.19 -11.61 -12.79
CA THR A 37 16.60 -11.30 -13.04
C THR A 37 17.04 -9.95 -12.45
N ALA A 38 18.34 -9.66 -12.50
CA ALA A 38 18.85 -8.32 -12.16
C ALA A 38 18.24 -7.21 -13.03
N THR A 39 17.97 -7.48 -14.32
CA THR A 39 17.37 -6.52 -15.24
C THR A 39 15.91 -6.22 -14.88
N THR A 40 15.09 -7.25 -14.68
CA THR A 40 13.67 -7.06 -14.32
C THR A 40 13.53 -6.36 -12.97
N ARG A 41 14.40 -6.69 -12.01
CA ARG A 41 14.50 -5.99 -10.72
C ARG A 41 14.86 -4.52 -10.87
N ALA A 42 15.85 -4.19 -11.69
CA ALA A 42 16.25 -2.79 -11.92
C ALA A 42 15.11 -1.95 -12.52
N ILE A 43 14.33 -2.52 -13.44
CA ILE A 43 13.12 -1.88 -13.98
C ILE A 43 12.09 -1.69 -12.85
N TYR A 44 11.78 -2.75 -12.10
CA TYR A 44 10.83 -2.68 -10.98
C TYR A 44 11.17 -1.58 -9.95
N TYR A 45 12.46 -1.38 -9.64
CA TYR A 45 12.90 -0.36 -8.69
C TYR A 45 12.68 1.08 -9.15
N THR A 46 12.54 1.32 -10.45
CA THR A 46 12.60 2.67 -11.03
C THR A 46 11.42 3.03 -11.93
N GLN A 47 10.56 2.06 -12.27
CA GLN A 47 9.45 2.23 -13.19
C GLN A 47 8.47 3.30 -12.68
N ASP A 48 8.38 4.40 -13.41
CA ASP A 48 7.43 5.47 -13.09
C ASP A 48 6.00 4.97 -13.23
N GLN A 49 5.19 5.30 -12.22
CA GLN A 49 3.76 5.02 -12.16
C GLN A 49 2.91 6.30 -12.25
N GLY A 50 3.55 7.48 -12.31
CA GLY A 50 2.88 8.77 -12.35
C GLY A 50 2.92 9.55 -11.03
N SER A 51 3.70 9.10 -10.04
CA SER A 51 3.84 9.76 -8.74
C SER A 51 4.66 11.05 -8.85
N ARG A 52 4.21 12.14 -8.21
CA ARG A 52 4.84 13.47 -8.17
C ARG A 52 4.80 14.02 -6.74
N LEU A 53 5.77 13.62 -5.92
CA LEU A 53 5.91 14.05 -4.53
C LEU A 53 6.34 15.53 -4.46
N MET A 54 7.49 15.86 -5.06
CA MET A 54 8.02 17.22 -5.10
C MET A 54 9.11 17.37 -6.17
N PRO A 55 9.44 18.61 -6.59
CA PRO A 55 10.56 18.85 -7.48
C PRO A 55 11.89 18.36 -6.88
N LEU A 56 12.72 17.69 -7.70
CA LEU A 56 14.02 17.15 -7.28
C LEU A 56 14.94 18.24 -6.72
N SER A 57 15.01 19.39 -7.39
CA SER A 57 15.84 20.52 -6.95
C SER A 57 15.41 21.05 -5.58
N TRP A 58 14.11 20.97 -5.26
CA TRP A 58 13.61 21.36 -3.95
C TRP A 58 14.05 20.36 -2.90
N MET A 59 13.83 19.05 -3.14
CA MET A 59 14.23 18.00 -2.20
C MET A 59 15.73 18.03 -1.89
N GLN A 60 16.56 18.28 -2.91
CA GLN A 60 18.02 18.42 -2.77
C GLN A 60 18.43 19.67 -1.99
N ALA A 61 17.61 20.73 -2.01
CA ALA A 61 17.86 21.97 -1.28
C ALA A 61 17.27 21.97 0.14
N LEU A 62 16.47 20.97 0.51
CA LEU A 62 15.92 20.84 1.87
C LEU A 62 16.99 20.39 2.87
N SER A 63 16.77 20.80 4.13
CA SER A 63 17.53 20.35 5.29
C SER A 63 16.59 19.96 6.42
N LEU A 64 16.97 18.97 7.22
CA LEU A 64 16.33 18.64 8.48
C LEU A 64 16.44 19.79 9.49
N ALA A 65 15.76 19.65 10.62
CA ALA A 65 15.73 20.65 11.69
C ALA A 65 17.14 21.02 12.20
N ASP A 66 18.04 20.05 12.28
CA ASP A 66 19.43 20.18 12.70
C ASP A 66 20.38 20.76 11.62
N GLY A 67 19.86 20.99 10.41
CA GLY A 67 20.62 21.50 9.27
C GLY A 67 21.25 20.42 8.38
N THR A 68 21.12 19.14 8.71
CA THR A 68 21.57 18.03 7.86
C THR A 68 20.80 18.04 6.53
N PRO A 69 21.46 17.91 5.36
CA PRO A 69 20.75 17.82 4.07
C PRO A 69 19.69 16.72 4.08
N PHE A 70 18.51 16.97 3.52
CA PHE A 70 17.39 16.04 3.61
C PHE A 70 17.69 14.68 2.93
N LEU A 71 18.58 14.66 1.94
CA LEU A 71 19.03 13.46 1.23
C LEU A 71 20.42 12.96 1.68
N ALA A 72 20.94 13.41 2.83
CA ALA A 72 22.31 13.09 3.26
C ALA A 72 22.63 11.59 3.36
N ASP A 73 21.63 10.77 3.69
CA ASP A 73 21.73 9.32 3.84
C ASP A 73 20.83 8.57 2.83
N ASN A 74 20.43 9.22 1.74
CA ASN A 74 19.49 8.70 0.75
C ASN A 74 18.18 8.18 1.39
N LEU A 75 17.72 8.82 2.48
CA LEU A 75 16.52 8.46 3.24
C LEU A 75 16.62 7.12 3.99
N ALA A 76 17.83 6.57 4.16
CA ALA A 76 18.06 5.32 4.89
C ALA A 76 17.60 5.38 6.36
N ARG A 77 17.61 6.56 6.99
CA ARG A 77 17.02 6.80 8.33
C ARG A 77 15.55 6.43 8.45
N TYR A 78 14.81 6.41 7.33
CA TYR A 78 13.41 5.96 7.29
C TYR A 78 13.26 4.52 6.79
N GLY A 79 14.36 3.78 6.63
CA GLY A 79 14.34 2.37 6.23
C GLY A 79 14.23 2.14 4.72
N TYR A 80 14.33 3.20 3.91
CA TYR A 80 14.39 3.05 2.46
C TYR A 80 15.74 2.50 2.03
N LEU A 81 15.69 1.53 1.12
CA LEU A 81 16.85 0.74 0.73
C LEU A 81 17.69 1.45 -0.32
N THR A 82 19.00 1.42 -0.18
CA THR A 82 19.92 2.07 -1.12
C THR A 82 19.82 1.46 -2.52
N MET A 83 19.88 2.32 -3.54
CA MET A 83 19.97 1.91 -4.95
C MET A 83 21.43 2.00 -5.41
N ASP A 84 21.93 0.96 -6.08
CA ASP A 84 23.27 0.98 -6.66
C ASP A 84 23.31 1.86 -7.92
N GLY A 85 24.42 2.57 -8.13
CA GLY A 85 24.64 3.40 -9.32
C GLY A 85 24.04 4.82 -9.25
N PRO A 86 24.04 5.56 -10.37
CA PRO A 86 23.55 6.94 -10.41
C PRO A 86 22.05 7.02 -10.10
N ASN A 87 21.70 7.60 -8.95
CA ASN A 87 20.33 7.60 -8.42
C ASN A 87 19.86 8.98 -7.93
N ASN A 88 20.60 10.06 -8.19
CA ASN A 88 20.32 11.41 -7.69
C ASN A 88 20.24 11.51 -6.14
N GLY A 89 20.84 10.57 -5.41
CA GLY A 89 20.73 10.47 -3.96
C GLY A 89 19.41 9.86 -3.48
N LEU A 90 18.64 9.22 -4.37
CA LEU A 90 17.36 8.62 -4.06
C LEU A 90 17.46 7.10 -3.82
N PRO A 91 16.67 6.54 -2.90
CA PRO A 91 16.66 5.10 -2.63
C PRO A 91 15.80 4.35 -3.65
N ILE A 92 15.79 3.02 -3.53
CA ILE A 92 14.92 2.13 -4.30
C ILE A 92 13.47 2.57 -4.15
N GLY A 93 12.78 2.60 -5.27
CA GLY A 93 11.38 2.98 -5.33
C GLY A 93 11.13 4.48 -5.40
N PHE A 94 12.18 5.31 -5.47
CA PHE A 94 12.08 6.73 -5.75
C PHE A 94 12.67 7.01 -7.12
N THR A 95 11.86 7.58 -8.01
CA THR A 95 12.22 7.85 -9.40
C THR A 95 12.13 9.33 -9.71
N VAL A 96 12.84 9.76 -10.76
CA VAL A 96 12.83 11.14 -11.23
C VAL A 96 12.23 11.17 -12.63
N THR A 97 11.20 11.97 -12.82
CA THR A 97 10.52 12.11 -14.11
C THR A 97 10.37 13.56 -14.53
N GLY A 98 10.07 13.80 -15.81
CA GLY A 98 9.93 15.13 -16.37
C GLY A 98 11.21 15.67 -17.01
N PRO A 99 11.11 16.77 -17.78
CA PRO A 99 12.24 17.35 -18.48
C PRO A 99 13.20 18.06 -17.51
N ASP A 100 14.43 18.31 -17.96
CA ASP A 100 15.41 19.08 -17.18
C ASP A 100 14.85 20.44 -16.73
N GLY A 101 15.17 20.82 -15.49
CA GLY A 101 14.61 22.00 -14.84
C GLY A 101 13.17 21.84 -14.29
N ARG A 102 12.47 20.75 -14.60
CA ARG A 102 11.15 20.38 -14.06
C ARG A 102 11.09 18.91 -13.65
N LYS A 103 12.22 18.41 -13.14
CA LYS A 103 12.36 17.03 -12.65
C LYS A 103 11.59 16.89 -11.34
N GLU A 104 10.66 15.94 -11.31
CA GLU A 104 9.81 15.61 -10.17
C GLU A 104 10.24 14.28 -9.57
N VAL A 105 10.40 14.23 -8.25
CA VAL A 105 10.58 12.99 -7.49
C VAL A 105 9.23 12.33 -7.32
N GLY A 106 9.14 11.04 -7.61
CA GLY A 106 7.96 10.21 -7.40
C GLY A 106 8.29 8.93 -6.67
N MET A 107 7.31 8.38 -5.96
CA MET A 107 7.41 7.05 -5.34
C MET A 107 6.76 6.00 -6.26
N THR A 108 7.35 4.81 -6.29
CA THR A 108 6.87 3.64 -7.03
C THR A 108 6.47 2.53 -6.06
N CYS A 109 5.83 1.46 -6.55
CA CYS A 109 5.53 0.26 -5.76
C CYS A 109 6.73 -0.25 -4.94
N ALA A 110 7.94 -0.17 -5.50
CA ALA A 110 9.15 -0.69 -4.87
C ALA A 110 9.52 0.02 -3.55
N ALA A 111 9.05 1.24 -3.30
CA ALA A 111 9.34 1.96 -2.05
C ALA A 111 8.65 1.30 -0.84
N CYS A 112 7.46 0.73 -1.04
CA CYS A 112 6.65 0.08 -0.01
C CYS A 112 6.71 -1.45 -0.08
N HIS A 113 7.05 -2.00 -1.26
CA HIS A 113 7.06 -3.42 -1.54
C HIS A 113 8.45 -3.96 -1.87
N THR A 114 9.51 -3.38 -1.31
CA THR A 114 10.85 -3.98 -1.30
C THR A 114 11.34 -4.09 0.12
N ARG A 115 11.73 -5.29 0.54
CA ARG A 115 12.13 -5.58 1.90
C ARG A 115 13.57 -6.05 1.98
N GLU A 116 14.22 -5.74 3.08
CA GLU A 116 15.46 -6.38 3.49
C GLU A 116 15.31 -6.94 4.90
N ILE A 117 15.86 -8.13 5.14
CA ILE A 117 16.00 -8.73 6.47
C ILE A 117 17.46 -9.01 6.78
N ALA A 118 17.85 -8.95 8.04
CA ALA A 118 19.21 -9.23 8.51
C ALA A 118 19.22 -10.52 9.35
N ILE A 119 20.17 -11.40 9.08
CA ILE A 119 20.42 -12.61 9.87
C ILE A 119 21.93 -12.68 10.08
N SER A 120 22.37 -12.34 11.30
CA SER A 120 23.79 -12.07 11.57
C SER A 120 24.29 -10.98 10.60
N ASP A 121 25.48 -11.12 10.01
CA ASP A 121 26.10 -10.12 9.11
C ASP A 121 25.62 -10.23 7.63
N ILE A 122 24.51 -10.93 7.37
CA ILE A 122 23.99 -11.15 6.01
C ILE A 122 22.62 -10.50 5.86
N ARG A 123 22.49 -9.66 4.83
CA ARG A 123 21.23 -9.01 4.46
C ARG A 123 20.59 -9.76 3.29
N TYR A 124 19.31 -10.06 3.38
CA TYR A 124 18.55 -10.73 2.33
C TYR A 124 17.53 -9.77 1.73
N ARG A 125 17.71 -9.47 0.44
CA ARG A 125 16.79 -8.64 -0.35
C ARG A 125 15.64 -9.48 -0.88
N ILE A 126 14.42 -9.04 -0.59
CA ILE A 126 13.16 -9.67 -0.99
C ILE A 126 12.31 -8.62 -1.72
N ASP A 127 12.18 -8.75 -3.04
CA ASP A 127 11.37 -7.86 -3.86
C ASP A 127 9.89 -8.29 -3.79
N GLY A 128 8.96 -7.33 -3.84
CA GLY A 128 7.54 -7.57 -3.59
C GLY A 128 7.18 -7.81 -2.13
N GLY A 129 8.14 -7.79 -1.21
CA GLY A 129 7.93 -8.02 0.22
C GLY A 129 7.57 -6.72 0.96
N PRO A 130 6.88 -6.82 2.12
CA PRO A 130 6.52 -5.63 2.89
C PRO A 130 7.75 -4.90 3.42
N ALA A 131 7.96 -3.67 2.94
CA ALA A 131 9.09 -2.83 3.35
C ALA A 131 9.04 -2.54 4.86
N LEU A 132 10.22 -2.42 5.45
CA LEU A 132 10.40 -1.97 6.84
C LEU A 132 10.76 -0.48 6.84
N SER A 133 9.86 0.33 6.28
CA SER A 133 10.02 1.79 6.19
C SER A 133 9.18 2.52 7.24
N ASP A 134 9.71 3.60 7.81
CA ASP A 134 8.96 4.56 8.65
C ASP A 134 8.40 5.69 7.78
N PHE A 135 7.31 5.40 7.06
CA PHE A 135 6.65 6.39 6.20
C PHE A 135 6.04 7.54 7.00
N HIS A 136 5.64 7.28 8.26
CA HIS A 136 5.12 8.30 9.14
C HIS A 136 6.17 9.39 9.39
N GLN A 137 7.36 9.00 9.88
CA GLN A 137 8.41 9.96 10.19
C GLN A 137 8.93 10.66 8.92
N PHE A 138 8.98 9.97 7.78
CA PHE A 138 9.32 10.58 6.50
C PHE A 138 8.39 11.76 6.16
N LEU A 139 7.08 11.60 6.30
CA LEU A 139 6.10 12.66 6.03
C LEU A 139 6.24 13.83 7.02
N ILE A 140 6.40 13.53 8.31
CA ILE A 140 6.55 14.54 9.37
C ILE A 140 7.79 15.40 9.14
N ASP A 141 8.94 14.78 8.86
CA ASP A 141 10.18 15.51 8.66
C ASP A 141 10.19 16.30 7.35
N LEU A 142 9.55 15.78 6.29
CA LEU A 142 9.38 16.52 5.04
C LEU A 142 8.50 17.77 5.26
N ASP A 143 7.40 17.64 6.00
CA ASP A 143 6.53 18.78 6.33
C ASP A 143 7.29 19.82 7.16
N ALA A 144 7.95 19.39 8.23
CA ALA A 144 8.75 20.27 9.09
C ALA A 144 9.84 21.01 8.30
N SER A 145 10.52 20.31 7.37
CA SER A 145 11.57 20.90 6.53
C SER A 145 11.02 22.01 5.63
N THR A 146 9.82 21.85 5.09
CA THR A 146 9.19 22.86 4.22
C THR A 146 8.55 24.01 5.01
N GLN A 147 7.90 23.73 6.14
CA GLN A 147 7.35 24.74 7.06
C GLN A 147 8.45 25.68 7.59
N LYS A 148 9.64 25.15 7.90
CA LYS A 148 10.80 25.97 8.30
C LYS A 148 11.13 27.03 7.26
N LEU A 149 11.11 26.68 5.97
CA LEU A 149 11.40 27.61 4.88
C LEU A 149 10.30 28.66 4.71
N VAL A 150 9.03 28.33 4.98
CA VAL A 150 7.95 29.33 4.98
C VAL A 150 8.10 30.31 6.14
N ALA A 151 8.56 29.85 7.31
CA ALA A 151 8.68 30.65 8.52
C ALA A 151 9.96 31.52 8.59
N ASP A 152 11.02 31.18 7.83
CA ASP A 152 12.32 31.86 7.88
C ASP A 152 12.71 32.44 6.50
N PRO A 153 12.58 33.78 6.31
CA PRO A 153 12.93 34.44 5.06
C PRO A 153 14.41 34.30 4.65
N ILE A 154 15.33 34.15 5.62
CA ILE A 154 16.76 33.99 5.35
C ILE A 154 17.01 32.58 4.83
N ALA A 155 16.44 31.57 5.49
CA ALA A 155 16.52 30.18 5.02
C ALA A 155 15.88 30.02 3.64
N TYR A 156 14.73 30.68 3.40
CA TYR A 156 14.07 30.68 2.09
C TYR A 156 14.92 31.32 0.98
N ASP A 157 15.65 32.39 1.29
CA ASP A 157 16.56 33.02 0.33
C ASP A 157 17.71 32.09 -0.06
N LEU A 158 18.27 31.36 0.90
CA LEU A 158 19.30 30.34 0.63
C LEU A 158 18.74 29.19 -0.21
N PHE A 159 17.57 28.67 0.15
CA PHE A 159 16.86 27.66 -0.64
C PHE A 159 16.64 28.12 -2.09
N SER A 160 16.18 29.36 -2.28
CA SER A 160 15.91 29.93 -3.61
C SER A 160 17.18 30.01 -4.47
N LYS A 161 18.31 30.40 -3.87
CA LYS A 161 19.62 30.45 -4.56
C LYS A 161 20.09 29.06 -4.98
N THR A 162 19.89 28.06 -4.13
CA THR A 162 20.23 26.66 -4.44
C THR A 162 19.37 26.12 -5.57
N VAL A 163 18.06 26.41 -5.56
CA VAL A 163 17.11 25.90 -6.56
C VAL A 163 17.26 26.57 -7.93
N LEU A 164 17.48 27.89 -7.97
CA LEU A 164 17.45 28.68 -9.20
C LEU A 164 18.85 29.08 -9.71
N GLY A 165 19.91 28.90 -8.91
CA GLY A 165 21.25 29.41 -9.15
C GLY A 165 21.47 30.84 -8.66
N THR A 166 22.73 31.25 -8.50
CA THR A 166 23.13 32.52 -7.85
C THR A 166 22.81 33.78 -8.65
N ASP A 167 22.70 33.67 -9.98
CA ASP A 167 22.56 34.82 -10.89
C ASP A 167 21.14 35.01 -11.43
N TYR A 168 20.16 34.22 -10.96
CA TYR A 168 18.74 34.23 -11.38
C TYR A 168 18.49 34.81 -12.79
N PRO A 169 18.58 34.01 -13.87
CA PRO A 169 18.49 34.52 -15.24
C PRO A 169 17.22 35.33 -15.56
N ASN A 170 16.15 35.12 -14.78
CA ASN A 170 14.88 35.83 -14.88
C ASN A 170 14.53 36.45 -13.50
N PRO A 171 14.32 37.78 -13.42
CA PRO A 171 13.95 38.48 -12.19
C PRO A 171 12.66 37.96 -11.52
N ASN A 172 11.75 37.36 -12.27
CA ASN A 172 10.48 36.85 -11.77
C ASN A 172 10.57 35.42 -11.22
N SER A 173 11.67 34.69 -11.45
CA SER A 173 11.79 33.28 -11.07
C SER A 173 11.69 33.05 -9.56
N ARG A 174 12.25 33.94 -8.73
CA ARG A 174 12.13 33.84 -7.26
C ARG A 174 10.70 34.05 -6.79
N ALA A 175 9.98 35.00 -7.38
CA ALA A 175 8.58 35.25 -7.03
C ALA A 175 7.69 34.08 -7.43
N GLN A 176 7.91 33.49 -8.60
CA GLN A 176 7.20 32.29 -9.04
C GLN A 176 7.49 31.08 -8.13
N LEU A 177 8.78 30.85 -7.81
CA LEU A 177 9.17 29.81 -6.85
C LEU A 177 8.48 30.00 -5.49
N GLN A 178 8.32 31.24 -5.03
CA GLN A 178 7.65 31.54 -3.78
C GLN A 178 6.17 31.20 -3.82
N VAL A 179 5.48 31.50 -4.92
CA VAL A 179 4.09 31.11 -5.11
C VAL A 179 3.95 29.59 -5.14
N ASP A 180 4.74 28.91 -5.97
CA ASP A 180 4.65 27.45 -6.16
C ASP A 180 5.00 26.69 -4.88
N PHE A 181 6.08 27.10 -4.20
CA PHE A 181 6.53 26.49 -2.95
C PHE A 181 5.51 26.70 -1.82
N THR A 182 4.90 27.89 -1.74
CA THR A 182 3.87 28.17 -0.73
C THR A 182 2.63 27.31 -0.95
N ILE A 183 2.17 27.18 -2.21
CA ILE A 183 1.01 26.33 -2.54
C ILE A 183 1.32 24.87 -2.22
N TRP A 184 2.48 24.36 -2.62
CA TRP A 184 2.90 23.00 -2.33
C TRP A 184 2.95 22.75 -0.81
N THR A 185 3.60 23.65 -0.07
CA THR A 185 3.78 23.53 1.38
C THR A 185 2.44 23.60 2.12
N GLN A 186 1.53 24.47 1.70
CA GLN A 186 0.17 24.53 2.27
C GLN A 186 -0.58 23.20 2.06
N ARG A 187 -0.50 22.62 0.86
CA ARG A 187 -1.17 21.34 0.55
C ARG A 187 -0.57 20.19 1.35
N PHE A 188 0.75 20.09 1.38
CA PHE A 188 1.46 19.03 2.08
C PHE A 188 1.24 19.12 3.60
N HIS A 189 1.29 20.32 4.17
CA HIS A 189 1.01 20.54 5.58
C HIS A 189 -0.43 20.20 5.97
N ALA A 190 -1.41 20.50 5.12
CA ALA A 190 -2.79 20.14 5.40
C ALA A 190 -2.97 18.63 5.55
N ILE A 191 -2.43 17.82 4.61
CA ILE A 191 -2.53 16.36 4.71
C ILE A 191 -1.70 15.77 5.85
N VAL A 192 -0.54 16.34 6.16
CA VAL A 192 0.28 15.86 7.29
C VAL A 192 -0.39 16.20 8.63
N SER A 193 -0.76 17.46 8.85
CA SER A 193 -1.35 17.92 10.13
C SER A 193 -2.73 17.33 10.44
N LYS A 194 -3.52 16.95 9.42
CA LYS A 194 -4.88 16.42 9.60
C LYS A 194 -5.04 14.95 9.24
N GLY A 195 -4.26 14.46 8.27
CA GLY A 195 -4.36 13.11 7.72
C GLY A 195 -3.41 12.11 8.39
N VAL A 196 -2.18 12.51 8.71
CA VAL A 196 -1.26 11.64 9.45
C VAL A 196 -1.69 11.62 10.92
N PRO A 197 -1.95 10.45 11.54
CA PRO A 197 -2.46 10.39 12.90
C PRO A 197 -1.40 10.86 13.91
N HIS A 198 -1.84 11.34 15.08
CA HIS A 198 -0.92 11.72 16.15
C HIS A 198 -0.07 10.54 16.66
N ASN A 199 -0.68 9.35 16.76
CA ASN A 199 0.06 8.15 17.15
C ASN A 199 0.73 7.55 15.92
N THR A 200 2.01 7.19 16.03
CA THR A 200 2.75 6.61 14.92
C THR A 200 2.12 5.33 14.39
N TRP A 201 2.16 5.16 13.07
CA TRP A 201 1.87 3.86 12.44
C TRP A 201 2.94 2.83 12.80
N GLY A 202 4.18 3.26 13.06
CA GLY A 202 5.34 2.40 13.26
C GLY A 202 5.93 1.87 11.95
N VAL A 203 7.15 1.32 12.04
CA VAL A 203 7.89 0.79 10.88
C VAL A 203 7.10 -0.32 10.17
N GLY A 204 7.02 -0.21 8.85
CA GLY A 204 6.39 -1.20 7.97
C GLY A 204 4.87 -1.19 7.96
N ARG A 205 4.24 -0.12 8.49
CA ARG A 205 2.78 0.06 8.49
C ARG A 205 2.38 1.44 7.99
N LEU A 206 1.24 1.53 7.33
CA LEU A 206 0.51 2.78 7.14
C LEU A 206 -0.99 2.50 6.95
N ASP A 207 -1.83 3.51 7.19
CA ASP A 207 -3.22 3.49 6.70
C ASP A 207 -3.27 3.94 5.23
N ALA A 208 -3.04 3.01 4.31
CA ALA A 208 -2.89 3.32 2.89
C ALA A 208 -4.18 3.88 2.29
N VAL A 209 -5.32 3.24 2.62
CA VAL A 209 -6.63 3.59 2.08
C VAL A 209 -7.11 4.94 2.62
N GLY A 210 -6.92 5.20 3.91
CA GLY A 210 -7.22 6.52 4.50
C GLY A 210 -6.38 7.62 3.85
N MET A 211 -5.09 7.37 3.58
CA MET A 211 -4.24 8.32 2.88
C MET A 211 -4.64 8.53 1.40
N ILE A 212 -5.06 7.47 0.69
CA ILE A 212 -5.65 7.59 -0.67
C ILE A 212 -6.88 8.51 -0.63
N PHE A 213 -7.79 8.29 0.31
CA PHE A 213 -9.00 9.09 0.44
C PHE A 213 -8.70 10.55 0.80
N ASN A 214 -7.81 10.79 1.75
CA ASN A 214 -7.39 12.14 2.13
C ASN A 214 -6.74 12.89 0.96
N ARG A 215 -5.88 12.21 0.21
CA ARG A 215 -5.21 12.83 -0.93
C ARG A 215 -6.20 13.21 -2.03
N LEU A 216 -6.97 12.24 -2.51
CA LEU A 216 -7.94 12.47 -3.57
C LEU A 216 -8.98 13.51 -3.14
N THR A 217 -9.69 13.26 -2.04
CA THR A 217 -10.83 14.09 -1.68
C THR A 217 -10.42 15.42 -1.03
N GLY A 218 -9.28 15.46 -0.33
CA GLY A 218 -8.84 16.63 0.41
C GLY A 218 -7.86 17.54 -0.34
N LEU A 219 -7.06 17.01 -1.28
CA LEU A 219 -6.00 17.80 -1.94
C LEU A 219 -6.24 18.13 -3.41
N ASP A 220 -7.14 17.43 -4.09
CA ASP A 220 -7.18 17.41 -5.56
C ASP A 220 -8.48 17.96 -6.17
N LEU A 221 -9.59 17.89 -5.42
CA LEU A 221 -10.93 18.18 -5.95
C LEU A 221 -11.49 19.58 -5.63
N GLY A 222 -10.74 20.39 -4.87
CA GLY A 222 -11.15 21.74 -4.49
C GLY A 222 -10.97 22.79 -5.59
N ALA A 223 -11.24 24.04 -5.23
CA ALA A 223 -11.02 25.17 -6.13
C ALA A 223 -9.52 25.50 -6.25
N PRO A 224 -9.04 25.94 -7.43
CA PRO A 224 -7.67 26.44 -7.57
C PRO A 224 -7.48 27.73 -6.75
N PRO A 225 -6.24 28.10 -6.39
CA PRO A 225 -5.00 27.48 -6.84
C PRO A 225 -4.55 26.27 -5.99
N THR A 226 -5.06 26.12 -4.76
CA THR A 226 -4.59 25.08 -3.83
C THR A 226 -5.28 23.74 -4.01
N ARG A 227 -6.49 23.72 -4.60
CA ARG A 227 -7.35 22.53 -4.74
C ARG A 227 -7.75 21.87 -3.42
N LEU A 228 -7.50 22.53 -2.30
CA LEU A 228 -7.76 22.01 -0.97
C LEU A 228 -9.26 22.00 -0.65
N ILE A 229 -9.70 20.90 -0.06
CA ILE A 229 -10.94 20.78 0.71
C ILE A 229 -10.56 20.26 2.08
N GLU A 230 -10.02 21.13 2.93
CA GLU A 230 -9.50 20.73 4.24
C GLU A 230 -10.54 20.04 5.14
N ALA A 231 -11.83 20.30 4.92
CA ALA A 231 -12.93 19.67 5.64
C ALA A 231 -13.10 18.17 5.30
N ASN A 232 -12.51 17.70 4.20
CA ASN A 232 -12.51 16.27 3.84
C ASN A 232 -11.39 15.48 4.55
N LEU A 233 -10.35 16.16 5.04
CA LEU A 233 -9.19 15.51 5.65
C LEU A 233 -9.53 14.94 7.03
N GLN A 234 -9.21 13.67 7.24
CA GLN A 234 -9.47 12.92 8.47
C GLN A 234 -8.24 12.10 8.89
N PRO A 235 -8.00 11.86 10.19
CA PRO A 235 -6.88 11.04 10.63
C PRO A 235 -6.96 9.62 10.06
N ALA A 236 -5.93 9.21 9.32
CA ALA A 236 -5.76 7.87 8.77
C ALA A 236 -5.14 6.96 9.86
N ASP A 237 -5.97 6.53 10.82
CA ASP A 237 -5.57 5.87 12.06
C ASP A 237 -5.81 4.35 12.09
N ALA A 238 -5.88 3.72 10.92
CA ALA A 238 -6.02 2.29 10.75
C ALA A 238 -4.76 1.66 10.12
N PRO A 239 -3.62 1.63 10.83
CA PRO A 239 -2.37 1.13 10.26
C PRO A 239 -2.46 -0.34 9.88
N VAL A 240 -2.11 -0.63 8.63
CA VAL A 240 -1.93 -1.98 8.11
C VAL A 240 -0.52 -2.17 7.60
N ARG A 241 -0.03 -3.40 7.60
CA ARG A 241 1.21 -3.75 6.93
C ARG A 241 0.99 -3.82 5.43
N TYR A 242 2.04 -3.58 4.64
CA TYR A 242 1.97 -3.79 3.20
C TYR A 242 1.65 -5.28 2.88
N PRO A 243 0.70 -5.57 1.97
CA PRO A 243 0.57 -6.90 1.39
C PRO A 243 1.82 -7.24 0.56
N PHE A 244 2.14 -8.53 0.42
CA PHE A 244 3.19 -8.92 -0.54
C PHE A 244 2.64 -8.96 -1.98
N LEU A 245 3.51 -8.72 -2.95
CA LEU A 245 3.12 -8.60 -4.38
C LEU A 245 3.25 -9.91 -5.15
N TRP A 246 4.16 -10.81 -4.77
CA TRP A 246 4.26 -12.10 -5.47
C TRP A 246 2.91 -12.83 -5.39
N ASN A 247 2.47 -13.36 -6.53
CA ASN A 247 1.14 -13.95 -6.73
C ASN A 247 -0.05 -12.99 -6.59
N ALA A 248 0.12 -11.67 -6.38
CA ALA A 248 -1.00 -10.74 -6.26
C ALA A 248 -1.85 -10.69 -7.54
N SER A 249 -1.21 -10.71 -8.72
CA SER A 249 -1.87 -10.65 -10.03
C SER A 249 -2.77 -11.86 -10.34
N ILE A 250 -2.57 -13.00 -9.67
CA ILE A 250 -3.39 -14.21 -9.87
C ILE A 250 -4.51 -14.36 -8.82
N GLN A 251 -4.50 -13.58 -7.72
CA GLN A 251 -5.60 -13.57 -6.75
C GLN A 251 -6.86 -12.93 -7.36
N ASP A 252 -8.04 -13.48 -7.08
CA ASP A 252 -9.31 -12.89 -7.53
C ASP A 252 -9.77 -11.66 -6.73
N ARG A 253 -9.12 -11.37 -5.59
CA ARG A 253 -9.31 -10.15 -4.80
C ARG A 253 -7.99 -9.65 -4.23
N THR A 254 -7.94 -8.36 -3.93
CA THR A 254 -6.80 -7.70 -3.28
C THR A 254 -7.28 -6.66 -2.26
N GLN A 255 -6.30 -6.05 -1.57
CA GLN A 255 -6.48 -5.23 -0.36
C GLN A 255 -6.90 -6.08 0.85
N TRP A 256 -6.50 -5.67 2.06
CA TRP A 256 -6.76 -6.46 3.27
C TRP A 256 -8.26 -6.77 3.48
N PRO A 257 -9.21 -5.83 3.31
CA PRO A 257 -10.64 -6.13 3.40
C PRO A 257 -11.20 -6.85 2.16
N GLY A 258 -10.38 -7.11 1.14
CA GLY A 258 -10.76 -7.82 -0.08
C GLY A 258 -11.79 -7.09 -0.93
N PHE A 259 -11.77 -5.76 -0.92
CA PHE A 259 -12.75 -4.94 -1.62
C PHE A 259 -12.42 -4.75 -3.10
N ALA A 260 -11.15 -4.81 -3.49
CA ALA A 260 -10.75 -4.67 -4.88
C ALA A 260 -10.81 -6.03 -5.59
N ALA A 261 -11.66 -6.15 -6.61
CA ALA A 261 -11.64 -7.31 -7.49
C ALA A 261 -10.34 -7.33 -8.31
N ASN A 262 -9.90 -8.53 -8.69
CA ASN A 262 -8.63 -8.70 -9.38
C ASN A 262 -8.67 -9.96 -10.28
N GLY A 263 -7.59 -10.24 -11.01
CA GLY A 263 -7.49 -11.42 -11.87
C GLY A 263 -7.52 -11.13 -13.38
N SER A 264 -7.63 -9.87 -13.76
CA SER A 264 -7.39 -9.39 -15.13
C SER A 264 -6.57 -8.11 -15.11
N ASP A 265 -5.98 -7.80 -16.26
CA ASP A 265 -5.12 -6.61 -16.43
C ASP A 265 -5.89 -5.32 -16.16
N ILE A 266 -7.16 -5.25 -16.56
CA ILE A 266 -7.99 -4.06 -16.35
C ILE A 266 -8.40 -3.87 -14.89
N LEU A 267 -8.64 -4.96 -14.14
CA LEU A 267 -8.91 -4.91 -12.71
C LEU A 267 -7.64 -4.58 -11.91
N GLY A 268 -6.50 -5.18 -12.28
CA GLY A 268 -5.19 -4.84 -11.73
C GLY A 268 -4.82 -3.37 -11.99
N LEU A 269 -5.08 -2.87 -13.19
CA LEU A 269 -4.88 -1.47 -13.52
C LEU A 269 -5.78 -0.55 -12.68
N ALA A 270 -7.06 -0.89 -12.49
CA ALA A 270 -7.96 -0.09 -11.65
C ALA A 270 -7.44 0.03 -10.22
N ARG A 271 -6.98 -1.08 -9.62
CA ARG A 271 -6.31 -1.09 -8.32
C ARG A 271 -5.09 -0.15 -8.33
N ASN A 272 -4.19 -0.33 -9.30
CA ASN A 272 -2.94 0.42 -9.37
C ASN A 272 -3.16 1.93 -9.58
N VAL A 273 -4.13 2.33 -10.41
CA VAL A 273 -4.51 3.74 -10.60
C VAL A 273 -5.01 4.35 -9.28
N GLY A 274 -5.84 3.63 -8.52
CA GLY A 274 -6.31 4.08 -7.21
C GLY A 274 -5.17 4.26 -6.21
N GLU A 275 -4.19 3.35 -6.21
CA GLU A 275 -2.99 3.45 -5.37
C GLU A 275 -2.10 4.63 -5.75
N VAL A 276 -1.90 4.91 -7.05
CA VAL A 276 -1.11 6.06 -7.51
C VAL A 276 -1.73 7.37 -7.02
N TYR A 277 -3.06 7.50 -7.04
CA TYR A 277 -3.71 8.70 -6.48
C TYR A 277 -3.43 8.91 -5.00
N GLY A 278 -3.18 7.86 -4.22
CA GLY A 278 -2.68 8.01 -2.83
C GLY A 278 -1.18 8.24 -2.74
N VAL A 279 -0.40 7.63 -3.63
CA VAL A 279 1.07 7.69 -3.65
C VAL A 279 1.54 8.76 -4.63
N PHE A 280 1.16 9.99 -4.33
CA PHE A 280 1.63 11.19 -4.99
C PHE A 280 1.19 11.47 -6.44
N GLY A 281 0.21 10.76 -6.99
CA GLY A 281 -0.42 11.15 -8.25
C GLY A 281 -1.05 12.56 -8.18
N VAL A 282 -1.04 13.25 -9.31
CA VAL A 282 -1.78 14.49 -9.56
C VAL A 282 -3.06 14.11 -10.28
N PHE A 283 -4.20 14.57 -9.77
CA PHE A 283 -5.49 14.38 -10.40
C PHE A 283 -6.34 15.65 -10.27
N GLU A 284 -6.42 16.46 -11.32
CA GLU A 284 -7.21 17.68 -11.30
C GLU A 284 -8.23 17.68 -12.44
N PRO A 285 -9.36 16.97 -12.26
CA PRO A 285 -10.37 16.86 -13.29
C PRO A 285 -11.02 18.21 -13.56
N THR A 286 -11.38 18.44 -14.82
CA THR A 286 -12.07 19.67 -15.23
C THR A 286 -13.39 19.36 -15.92
N LYS A 287 -14.41 20.19 -15.74
CA LYS A 287 -15.66 20.03 -16.49
C LYS A 287 -15.38 20.24 -17.97
N GLU A 288 -15.85 19.32 -18.79
CA GLU A 288 -15.62 19.34 -20.24
C GLU A 288 -16.92 18.99 -20.96
N GLN A 289 -17.48 19.94 -21.69
CA GLN A 289 -18.76 19.80 -22.38
C GLN A 289 -18.66 18.88 -23.59
N TRP A 290 -17.46 18.74 -24.16
CA TRP A 290 -17.21 17.84 -25.28
C TRP A 290 -16.92 16.39 -24.86
N SER A 291 -16.79 16.14 -23.56
CA SER A 291 -16.65 14.79 -23.00
C SER A 291 -18.03 14.23 -22.67
N LEU A 292 -18.35 13.03 -23.17
CA LEU A 292 -19.57 12.31 -22.78
C LEU A 292 -19.56 11.86 -21.31
N LEU A 293 -18.39 11.85 -20.65
CA LEU A 293 -18.27 11.66 -19.20
C LEU A 293 -18.60 12.96 -18.43
N GLY A 294 -18.70 14.10 -19.12
CA GLY A 294 -18.94 15.44 -18.55
C GLY A 294 -17.71 16.10 -17.93
N TYR A 295 -16.60 15.36 -17.87
CA TYR A 295 -15.34 15.76 -17.28
C TYR A 295 -14.18 15.30 -18.17
N ASP A 296 -13.10 16.05 -18.12
CA ASP A 296 -11.78 15.66 -18.58
C ASP A 296 -10.96 15.26 -17.35
N TYR A 297 -10.69 13.96 -17.24
CA TYR A 297 -9.95 13.29 -16.19
C TYR A 297 -8.44 13.20 -16.47
N LEU A 298 -7.99 13.53 -17.69
CA LEU A 298 -6.60 13.31 -18.13
C LEU A 298 -5.81 14.61 -18.33
N LYS A 299 -6.48 15.75 -18.58
CA LYS A 299 -5.82 17.01 -18.90
C LYS A 299 -4.76 17.46 -17.90
N ASN A 300 -5.03 17.32 -16.61
CA ASN A 300 -4.06 17.57 -15.55
C ASN A 300 -4.01 16.36 -14.62
N ASN A 301 -3.48 15.27 -15.16
CA ASN A 301 -3.34 14.00 -14.49
C ASN A 301 -1.94 13.44 -14.77
N SER A 302 -1.25 12.97 -13.74
CA SER A 302 0.12 12.47 -13.86
C SER A 302 0.22 10.96 -14.06
N LEU A 303 -0.89 10.22 -14.09
CA LEU A 303 -0.91 8.77 -14.30
C LEU A 303 -0.06 8.36 -15.51
N ASN A 304 0.80 7.36 -15.29
CA ASN A 304 1.59 6.73 -16.34
C ASN A 304 1.03 5.33 -16.63
N PHE A 305 0.03 5.23 -17.52
CA PHE A 305 -0.64 3.96 -17.82
C PHE A 305 0.31 2.88 -18.37
N GLU A 306 1.25 3.25 -19.23
CA GLU A 306 2.26 2.32 -19.75
C GLU A 306 3.17 1.79 -18.64
N GLY A 307 3.61 2.68 -17.74
CA GLY A 307 4.40 2.30 -16.59
C GLY A 307 3.65 1.41 -15.60
N LEU A 308 2.35 1.67 -15.39
CA LEU A 308 1.47 0.83 -14.59
C LEU A 308 1.28 -0.57 -15.19
N ASN A 309 1.09 -0.67 -16.51
CA ASN A 309 1.02 -1.95 -17.20
C ASN A 309 2.35 -2.71 -17.10
N THR A 310 3.48 -2.00 -17.26
CA THR A 310 4.83 -2.57 -17.09
C THR A 310 5.03 -3.14 -15.68
N LEU A 311 4.60 -2.41 -14.65
CA LEU A 311 4.66 -2.89 -13.27
C LEU A 311 3.80 -4.15 -13.05
N GLU A 312 2.58 -4.18 -13.58
CA GLU A 312 1.71 -5.36 -13.47
C GLU A 312 2.33 -6.58 -14.15
N ASP A 313 2.93 -6.40 -15.34
CA ASP A 313 3.62 -7.48 -16.06
C ASP A 313 4.89 -7.97 -15.35
N LEU A 314 5.59 -7.09 -14.63
CA LEU A 314 6.68 -7.48 -13.74
C LEU A 314 6.15 -8.28 -12.54
N ILE A 315 5.06 -7.85 -11.91
CA ILE A 315 4.44 -8.57 -10.78
C ILE A 315 4.02 -9.99 -11.19
N LYS A 316 3.49 -10.19 -12.40
CA LYS A 316 3.18 -11.54 -12.94
C LYS A 316 4.42 -12.44 -13.09
N GLN A 317 5.60 -11.87 -13.28
CA GLN A 317 6.86 -12.60 -13.41
C GLN A 317 7.54 -12.87 -12.06
N MET A 318 7.17 -12.13 -11.02
CA MET A 318 7.74 -12.22 -9.69
C MET A 318 7.23 -13.46 -8.94
N GLY A 319 8.11 -14.44 -8.74
CA GLY A 319 7.81 -15.60 -7.93
C GLY A 319 7.89 -15.31 -6.41
N PRO A 320 7.28 -16.17 -5.59
CA PRO A 320 7.46 -16.13 -4.15
C PRO A 320 8.95 -16.37 -3.80
N PRO A 321 9.50 -15.66 -2.80
CA PRO A 321 10.89 -15.83 -2.39
C PRO A 321 11.08 -17.21 -1.75
N LYS A 322 12.01 -18.01 -2.28
CA LYS A 322 12.39 -19.28 -1.66
C LYS A 322 13.10 -19.04 -0.33
N TYR A 323 12.77 -19.83 0.67
CA TYR A 323 13.46 -19.82 1.96
C TYR A 323 14.92 -20.24 1.78
N PRO A 324 15.91 -19.40 2.16
CA PRO A 324 17.30 -19.63 1.82
C PRO A 324 18.05 -20.53 2.82
N PHE A 325 17.36 -21.04 3.85
CA PHE A 325 17.98 -21.84 4.92
C PHE A 325 17.54 -23.31 4.87
N PRO A 326 18.27 -24.22 5.53
CA PRO A 326 17.84 -25.61 5.66
C PRO A 326 16.45 -25.73 6.28
N VAL A 327 15.65 -26.65 5.73
CA VAL A 327 14.35 -27.07 6.24
C VAL A 327 14.42 -28.55 6.58
N ASP A 328 13.85 -28.95 7.72
CA ASP A 328 13.69 -30.37 8.04
C ASP A 328 12.55 -30.96 7.18
N ALA A 329 12.93 -31.70 6.14
CA ALA A 329 11.97 -32.28 5.20
C ALA A 329 10.98 -33.27 5.83
N THR A 330 11.35 -33.94 6.92
CA THR A 330 10.46 -34.87 7.62
C THR A 330 9.38 -34.09 8.37
N LEU A 331 9.81 -33.08 9.12
CA LEU A 331 8.88 -32.19 9.83
C LEU A 331 8.01 -31.38 8.87
N ALA A 332 8.56 -30.88 7.76
CA ALA A 332 7.80 -30.17 6.74
C ALA A 332 6.69 -31.04 6.14
N LYS A 333 6.94 -32.34 5.89
CA LYS A 333 5.90 -33.27 5.43
C LYS A 333 4.80 -33.51 6.48
N THR A 334 5.17 -33.59 7.76
CA THR A 334 4.20 -33.63 8.86
C THR A 334 3.40 -32.33 8.93
N GLY A 335 4.05 -31.18 8.79
CA GLY A 335 3.43 -29.86 8.75
C GLY A 335 2.47 -29.67 7.58
N GLU A 336 2.81 -30.19 6.40
CA GLU A 336 1.94 -30.21 5.22
C GLU A 336 0.66 -30.99 5.51
N THR A 337 0.78 -32.15 6.16
CA THR A 337 -0.38 -32.95 6.57
C THR A 337 -1.27 -32.14 7.51
N LEU A 338 -0.67 -31.52 8.55
CA LEU A 338 -1.41 -30.67 9.49
C LEU A 338 -2.10 -29.49 8.79
N PHE A 339 -1.40 -28.78 7.90
CA PHE A 339 -1.95 -27.67 7.12
C PHE A 339 -3.19 -28.09 6.33
N ASN A 340 -3.16 -29.29 5.74
CA ASN A 340 -4.22 -29.80 4.89
C ASN A 340 -5.39 -30.42 5.67
N THR A 341 -5.14 -31.02 6.84
CA THR A 341 -6.15 -31.89 7.50
C THR A 341 -6.55 -31.48 8.91
N TRP A 342 -5.77 -30.67 9.61
CA TRP A 342 -6.05 -30.36 11.02
C TRP A 342 -7.18 -29.31 11.14
N ARG A 343 -8.18 -29.60 11.99
CA ARG A 343 -9.46 -28.88 12.10
C ARG A 343 -9.72 -28.31 13.50
N GLY A 344 -8.70 -28.10 14.32
CA GLY A 344 -8.89 -27.83 15.77
C GLY A 344 -8.98 -29.11 16.60
N SER A 345 -8.74 -29.00 17.91
CA SER A 345 -8.84 -30.13 18.85
C SER A 345 -10.25 -30.72 18.94
N ASP A 346 -11.29 -29.95 18.61
CA ASP A 346 -12.68 -30.42 18.55
C ASP A 346 -13.03 -31.10 17.21
N GLY A 347 -12.12 -31.04 16.23
CA GLY A 347 -12.27 -31.61 14.89
C GLY A 347 -13.31 -30.92 14.00
N LYS A 348 -13.83 -29.75 14.40
CA LYS A 348 -15.00 -29.12 13.76
C LYS A 348 -14.68 -27.84 12.98
N GLY A 349 -13.46 -27.34 13.04
CA GLY A 349 -13.01 -26.14 12.34
C GLY A 349 -12.70 -26.36 10.85
N SER A 350 -12.45 -25.25 10.16
CA SER A 350 -11.77 -25.22 8.87
C SER A 350 -10.29 -25.58 9.03
N THR A 351 -9.63 -26.08 7.98
CA THR A 351 -8.16 -26.31 7.96
C THR A 351 -7.42 -25.05 7.52
N CYS A 352 -6.08 -25.01 7.62
CA CYS A 352 -5.30 -23.94 6.98
C CYS A 352 -5.60 -23.89 5.48
N PHE A 353 -5.63 -25.05 4.83
CA PHE A 353 -5.89 -25.17 3.40
C PHE A 353 -7.28 -24.64 3.00
N ASP A 354 -8.30 -24.84 3.85
CA ASP A 354 -9.65 -24.32 3.61
C ASP A 354 -9.67 -22.79 3.45
N CYS A 355 -8.74 -22.07 4.09
CA CYS A 355 -8.61 -20.61 3.95
C CYS A 355 -7.50 -20.21 2.95
N HIS A 356 -6.30 -20.78 3.12
CA HIS A 356 -5.05 -20.32 2.51
C HIS A 356 -4.49 -21.24 1.41
N GLY A 357 -5.13 -22.39 1.15
CA GLY A 357 -4.70 -23.29 0.10
C GLY A 357 -4.94 -22.70 -1.29
N GLN A 358 -4.02 -22.94 -2.23
CA GLN A 358 -4.23 -22.60 -3.63
C GLN A 358 -5.44 -23.38 -4.17
N LYS A 359 -6.49 -22.66 -4.53
CA LYS A 359 -7.73 -23.20 -5.11
C LYS A 359 -8.15 -22.33 -6.29
N PRO A 360 -8.83 -22.89 -7.31
CA PRO A 360 -9.41 -22.08 -8.39
C PRO A 360 -10.32 -20.99 -7.82
N GLY A 361 -10.06 -19.75 -8.22
CA GLY A 361 -10.86 -18.57 -7.88
C GLY A 361 -11.97 -18.32 -8.90
N THR A 362 -12.54 -17.12 -8.84
CA THR A 362 -13.50 -16.66 -9.84
C THR A 362 -12.74 -16.21 -11.10
N PRO A 363 -12.88 -16.90 -12.26
CA PRO A 363 -12.20 -16.47 -13.48
C PRO A 363 -12.63 -15.08 -13.92
N SER A 364 -11.72 -14.34 -14.54
CA SER A 364 -11.91 -12.96 -14.99
C SER A 364 -11.41 -12.84 -16.42
N LEU A 365 -12.30 -12.48 -17.36
CA LEU A 365 -12.03 -12.46 -18.82
C LEU A 365 -11.34 -13.71 -19.38
N GLY A 366 -11.61 -14.89 -18.82
CA GLY A 366 -11.00 -16.15 -19.25
C GLY A 366 -9.65 -16.45 -18.58
N ASN A 367 -9.10 -15.54 -17.78
CA ASN A 367 -7.93 -15.79 -16.94
C ASN A 367 -8.32 -16.68 -15.75
N ALA A 368 -7.49 -17.70 -15.50
CA ALA A 368 -7.60 -18.50 -14.29
C ALA A 368 -7.02 -17.73 -13.11
N THR A 369 -7.78 -17.67 -12.01
CA THR A 369 -7.41 -16.98 -10.78
C THR A 369 -7.30 -17.97 -9.62
N TRP A 370 -6.72 -17.53 -8.51
CA TRP A 370 -6.77 -18.20 -7.23
C TRP A 370 -7.85 -17.57 -6.36
N ALA A 371 -8.57 -18.41 -5.62
CA ALA A 371 -9.58 -17.95 -4.68
C ALA A 371 -8.91 -17.19 -3.54
N THR A 372 -9.48 -16.03 -3.21
CA THR A 372 -9.09 -15.20 -2.07
C THR A 372 -10.27 -15.11 -1.09
N PRO A 373 -10.49 -16.14 -0.25
CA PRO A 373 -11.60 -16.15 0.68
C PRO A 373 -11.52 -14.98 1.67
N LEU A 374 -12.67 -14.39 1.98
CA LEU A 374 -12.79 -13.33 2.99
C LEU A 374 -13.42 -13.90 4.25
N TRP A 375 -12.66 -13.91 5.35
CA TRP A 375 -13.07 -14.48 6.63
C TRP A 375 -12.92 -13.47 7.76
N ASP A 376 -13.92 -13.39 8.62
CA ASP A 376 -13.79 -12.73 9.91
C ASP A 376 -13.22 -13.76 10.89
N VAL A 377 -11.94 -13.63 11.18
CA VAL A 377 -11.20 -14.51 12.11
C VAL A 377 -10.97 -13.83 13.47
N GLY A 378 -11.72 -12.77 13.79
CA GLY A 378 -11.61 -12.08 15.07
C GLY A 378 -10.43 -11.10 15.19
N THR A 379 -9.72 -10.82 14.11
CA THR A 379 -8.59 -9.87 14.06
C THR A 379 -9.05 -8.42 14.17
N ASP A 380 -8.11 -7.47 14.35
CA ASP A 380 -8.43 -6.04 14.50
C ASP A 380 -9.43 -5.55 13.43
N SER A 381 -10.36 -4.66 13.78
CA SER A 381 -11.44 -4.21 12.89
C SER A 381 -11.28 -2.77 12.39
N ARG A 382 -10.20 -2.06 12.75
CA ARG A 382 -10.08 -0.61 12.54
C ARG A 382 -10.13 -0.21 11.08
N GLU A 383 -9.50 -0.98 10.20
CA GLU A 383 -9.45 -0.71 8.75
C GLU A 383 -10.84 -0.63 8.11
N TYR A 384 -11.81 -1.40 8.62
CA TYR A 384 -13.18 -1.35 8.12
C TYR A 384 -13.88 0.00 8.33
N ASN A 385 -13.45 0.79 9.30
CA ASN A 385 -14.02 2.11 9.54
C ASN A 385 -13.74 3.06 8.37
N ILE A 386 -12.63 2.86 7.65
CA ILE A 386 -12.26 3.66 6.48
C ILE A 386 -13.33 3.55 5.39
N MET A 387 -13.94 2.38 5.23
CA MET A 387 -14.97 2.14 4.21
C MET A 387 -16.26 2.95 4.45
N ASN A 388 -16.44 3.52 5.64
CA ASN A 388 -17.55 4.41 5.97
C ASN A 388 -17.21 5.89 5.76
N TRP A 389 -16.01 6.23 5.30
CA TRP A 389 -15.63 7.62 5.05
C TRP A 389 -16.49 8.22 3.96
N THR A 390 -16.90 9.46 4.20
CA THR A 390 -17.61 10.30 3.23
C THR A 390 -16.89 11.62 3.08
N ALA A 391 -17.01 12.22 1.91
CA ALA A 391 -16.35 13.48 1.59
C ALA A 391 -17.19 14.28 0.59
N SER A 392 -16.90 15.57 0.46
CA SER A 392 -17.38 16.36 -0.66
C SER A 392 -16.57 16.05 -1.92
N PRO A 393 -17.20 15.67 -3.06
CA PRO A 393 -16.48 15.46 -4.32
C PRO A 393 -15.95 16.74 -4.97
N GLY A 394 -16.22 17.92 -4.39
CA GLY A 394 -15.76 19.20 -4.91
C GLY A 394 -16.18 19.42 -6.36
N ILE A 395 -15.20 19.66 -7.24
CA ILE A 395 -15.42 19.88 -8.67
C ILE A 395 -16.15 18.72 -9.36
N MET A 396 -16.00 17.49 -8.84
CA MET A 396 -16.65 16.27 -9.35
C MET A 396 -18.08 16.08 -8.85
N THR A 397 -18.66 17.05 -8.12
CA THR A 397 -20.08 16.97 -7.75
C THR A 397 -20.95 16.84 -9.01
N GLY A 398 -21.76 15.78 -9.06
CA GLY A 398 -22.59 15.42 -10.22
C GLY A 398 -21.87 14.59 -11.28
N ALA A 399 -20.60 14.23 -11.09
CA ALA A 399 -19.89 13.30 -11.96
C ALA A 399 -20.52 11.91 -11.93
N ARG A 400 -20.41 11.20 -13.06
CA ARG A 400 -20.82 9.82 -13.23
C ARG A 400 -19.92 9.16 -14.27
N ILE A 401 -19.93 7.84 -14.28
CA ILE A 401 -19.29 7.00 -15.29
C ILE A 401 -20.32 6.03 -15.87
N PRO A 402 -20.08 5.47 -17.07
CA PRO A 402 -20.81 4.32 -17.61
C PRO A 402 -21.14 3.25 -16.57
N PHE A 403 -22.28 2.56 -16.75
CA PHE A 403 -22.73 1.45 -15.89
C PHE A 403 -23.17 1.84 -14.46
N ILE A 404 -22.98 3.11 -14.08
CA ILE A 404 -23.49 3.68 -12.84
C ILE A 404 -24.63 4.64 -13.17
N GLY A 405 -25.82 4.35 -12.62
CA GLY A 405 -27.00 5.20 -12.79
C GLY A 405 -26.95 6.49 -11.96
N ASP A 406 -26.30 6.45 -10.80
CA ASP A 406 -26.29 7.55 -9.84
C ASP A 406 -25.09 8.48 -10.02
N LYS A 407 -25.32 9.78 -9.84
CA LYS A 407 -24.27 10.81 -9.88
C LYS A 407 -23.72 11.02 -8.47
N LEU A 408 -22.44 11.40 -8.35
CA LEU A 408 -21.87 11.83 -7.07
C LEU A 408 -22.69 13.00 -6.49
N ALA A 409 -23.15 12.84 -5.25
CA ALA A 409 -23.93 13.85 -4.53
C ALA A 409 -23.01 14.93 -3.92
N ALA A 410 -23.58 15.91 -3.22
CA ALA A 410 -22.78 16.94 -2.53
C ALA A 410 -21.85 16.36 -1.44
N THR A 411 -22.27 15.23 -0.86
CA THR A 411 -21.48 14.35 0.01
C THR A 411 -21.65 12.92 -0.48
N SER A 412 -20.55 12.24 -0.75
CA SER A 412 -20.55 10.86 -1.24
C SER A 412 -19.53 10.03 -0.46
N PRO A 413 -19.71 8.70 -0.38
CA PRO A 413 -18.68 7.81 0.17
C PRO A 413 -17.37 7.95 -0.60
N SER A 414 -16.26 8.03 0.13
CA SER A 414 -14.95 8.30 -0.47
C SER A 414 -14.54 7.22 -1.47
N ILE A 415 -14.97 5.96 -1.25
CA ILE A 415 -14.76 4.86 -2.19
C ILE A 415 -15.49 5.09 -3.53
N ASP A 416 -16.67 5.70 -3.53
CA ASP A 416 -17.40 6.00 -4.77
C ASP A 416 -16.72 7.16 -5.53
N ILE A 417 -16.19 8.15 -4.80
CA ILE A 417 -15.40 9.24 -5.40
C ILE A 417 -14.12 8.69 -6.05
N LEU A 418 -13.41 7.80 -5.35
CA LEU A 418 -12.24 7.09 -5.88
C LEU A 418 -12.61 6.27 -7.12
N THR A 419 -13.72 5.53 -7.07
CA THR A 419 -14.20 4.70 -8.17
C THR A 419 -14.44 5.54 -9.43
N VAL A 420 -15.13 6.69 -9.31
CA VAL A 420 -15.37 7.60 -10.44
C VAL A 420 -14.06 8.20 -10.97
N ALA A 421 -13.13 8.57 -10.10
CA ALA A 421 -11.83 9.11 -10.52
C ALA A 421 -11.00 8.08 -11.30
N VAL A 422 -10.92 6.84 -10.79
CA VAL A 422 -10.18 5.73 -11.38
C VAL A 422 -10.79 5.32 -12.72
N GLU A 423 -12.06 4.92 -12.71
CA GLU A 423 -12.73 4.42 -13.91
C GLU A 423 -12.88 5.52 -14.96
N GLY A 424 -13.15 6.77 -14.56
CA GLY A 424 -13.22 7.91 -15.48
C GLY A 424 -11.91 8.15 -16.23
N SER A 425 -10.77 8.00 -15.55
CA SER A 425 -9.44 8.17 -16.14
C SER A 425 -9.10 7.02 -17.08
N ILE A 426 -9.38 5.78 -16.69
CA ILE A 426 -9.14 4.58 -17.52
C ILE A 426 -10.03 4.61 -18.77
N LEU A 427 -11.33 4.91 -18.60
CA LEU A 427 -12.27 4.99 -19.71
C LEU A 427 -11.91 6.09 -20.69
N GLN A 428 -11.52 7.27 -20.21
CA GLN A 428 -11.06 8.34 -21.10
C GLN A 428 -9.79 7.96 -21.85
N HIS A 429 -8.85 7.24 -21.21
CA HIS A 429 -7.58 6.84 -21.84
C HIS A 429 -7.78 5.78 -22.93
N TYR A 430 -8.49 4.69 -22.63
CA TYR A 430 -8.62 3.54 -23.54
C TYR A 430 -9.81 3.62 -24.49
N ALA A 431 -10.75 4.54 -24.25
CA ALA A 431 -11.94 4.71 -25.07
C ALA A 431 -12.18 6.20 -25.43
N GLU A 432 -11.10 6.95 -25.66
CA GLU A 432 -11.14 8.37 -26.05
C GLU A 432 -12.12 8.62 -27.21
N SER A 433 -12.03 7.84 -28.29
CA SER A 433 -12.93 7.95 -29.46
C SER A 433 -14.42 7.73 -29.15
N ILE A 434 -14.74 7.04 -28.06
CA ILE A 434 -16.11 6.88 -27.59
C ILE A 434 -16.56 8.15 -26.86
N PHE A 435 -15.71 8.67 -25.96
CA PHE A 435 -16.08 9.73 -25.02
C PHE A 435 -15.78 11.16 -25.49
N ASP A 436 -14.87 11.38 -26.43
CA ASP A 436 -14.54 12.69 -26.98
C ASP A 436 -15.38 13.00 -28.23
N LEU A 437 -16.27 13.99 -28.11
CA LEU A 437 -17.10 14.45 -29.23
C LEU A 437 -16.32 15.26 -30.28
N ARG A 438 -15.09 15.70 -29.98
CA ARG A 438 -14.23 16.44 -30.92
C ARG A 438 -13.67 15.52 -31.98
N GLU A 439 -13.31 14.28 -31.63
CA GLU A 439 -12.86 13.27 -32.60
C GLU A 439 -13.96 12.90 -33.61
N LYS A 440 -15.23 13.08 -33.22
CA LYS A 440 -16.38 12.82 -34.08
C LYS A 440 -16.68 13.96 -35.07
N LYS A 441 -15.83 15.02 -35.15
CA LYS A 441 -16.00 16.15 -36.07
C LYS A 441 -14.99 16.17 -37.22
N LEU A 442 -15.35 15.51 -38.32
CA LEU A 442 -15.34 16.06 -39.68
C LEU A 442 -16.15 15.12 -40.62
N PRO A 443 -17.26 15.50 -41.28
CA PRO A 443 -18.09 16.70 -41.20
C PRO A 443 -19.55 16.41 -40.81
N MET A 444 -20.06 17.00 -39.73
CA MET A 444 -21.49 17.29 -39.62
C MET A 444 -21.66 18.77 -39.33
N LEU A 445 -21.85 19.49 -40.43
CA LEU A 445 -22.34 20.85 -40.46
C LEU A 445 -23.72 20.87 -39.78
N GLN A 446 -23.89 21.76 -38.80
CA GLN A 446 -25.14 22.48 -38.55
C GLN A 446 -26.44 21.65 -38.56
N SER A 447 -26.65 20.74 -37.61
CA SER A 447 -28.01 20.41 -37.16
C SER A 447 -28.03 19.92 -35.72
N ALA A 448 -29.16 20.20 -35.06
CA ALA A 448 -29.42 20.02 -33.64
C ALA A 448 -28.83 18.72 -33.07
N ILE A 449 -28.02 18.86 -32.01
CA ILE A 449 -27.64 17.73 -31.17
C ILE A 449 -28.87 17.38 -30.35
N ASP A 450 -29.74 16.55 -30.93
CA ASP A 450 -30.91 15.98 -30.26
C ASP A 450 -30.48 15.17 -29.03
N ASP A 451 -31.30 15.24 -27.97
CA ASP A 451 -31.17 14.43 -26.75
C ASP A 451 -31.14 12.91 -27.04
N ALA A 452 -31.51 12.48 -28.25
CA ALA A 452 -31.40 11.11 -28.72
C ALA A 452 -29.95 10.59 -28.87
N PHE A 453 -28.96 11.44 -29.13
CA PHE A 453 -27.56 11.02 -29.20
C PHE A 453 -26.95 10.82 -27.79
N LYS A 454 -27.49 11.50 -26.77
CA LYS A 454 -27.18 11.23 -25.36
C LYS A 454 -27.83 9.92 -24.86
N ALA A 455 -28.91 9.47 -25.51
CA ALA A 455 -29.71 8.31 -25.11
C ALA A 455 -29.22 6.98 -25.71
N LYS A 456 -28.45 6.97 -26.81
CA LYS A 456 -27.71 5.77 -27.23
C LYS A 456 -26.47 5.62 -26.36
N LEU A 457 -26.63 4.88 -25.27
CA LEU A 457 -25.64 4.68 -24.22
C LEU A 457 -24.25 4.32 -24.80
N PRO A 458 -23.18 5.13 -24.58
CA PRO A 458 -21.80 4.76 -24.95
C PRO A 458 -21.35 3.43 -24.32
N GLU A 459 -22.07 2.99 -23.29
CA GLU A 459 -21.95 1.72 -22.55
C GLU A 459 -22.04 0.47 -23.44
N LEU A 460 -22.80 0.53 -24.55
CA LEU A 460 -22.99 -0.59 -25.48
C LEU A 460 -21.77 -0.84 -26.38
N ASN A 461 -20.87 0.14 -26.53
CA ASN A 461 -19.73 0.07 -27.45
C ASN A 461 -18.39 -0.15 -26.75
N LEU A 462 -18.37 -0.28 -25.41
CA LEU A 462 -17.16 -0.60 -24.68
C LEU A 462 -16.74 -2.05 -24.93
N SER A 463 -15.43 -2.32 -25.00
CA SER A 463 -14.90 -3.68 -25.11
C SER A 463 -15.29 -4.54 -23.90
N SER A 464 -15.18 -5.87 -24.01
CA SER A 464 -15.37 -6.77 -22.85
C SER A 464 -14.55 -6.36 -21.65
N ASP A 465 -13.32 -5.95 -21.91
CA ASP A 465 -12.32 -5.68 -20.88
C ASP A 465 -12.70 -4.40 -20.14
N LEU A 466 -13.04 -3.33 -20.87
CA LEU A 466 -13.50 -2.08 -20.25
C LEU A 466 -14.82 -2.22 -19.51
N ARG A 467 -15.70 -3.15 -19.91
CA ARG A 467 -16.93 -3.46 -19.15
C ARG A 467 -16.65 -4.17 -17.82
N GLU A 468 -15.49 -4.79 -17.65
CA GLU A 468 -15.12 -5.44 -16.40
C GLU A 468 -14.76 -4.45 -15.30
N LEU A 469 -14.42 -3.19 -15.64
CA LEU A 469 -14.23 -2.11 -14.66
C LEU A 469 -15.43 -1.96 -13.71
N GLN A 470 -16.63 -2.33 -14.15
CA GLN A 470 -17.81 -2.37 -13.30
C GLN A 470 -17.63 -3.29 -12.07
N ASN A 471 -16.61 -4.13 -11.99
CA ASN A 471 -16.36 -5.03 -10.86
C ASN A 471 -15.18 -4.57 -9.98
N ALA A 472 -14.42 -3.54 -10.38
CA ALA A 472 -13.16 -3.15 -9.73
C ALA A 472 -13.29 -2.85 -8.23
N PHE A 473 -14.30 -2.07 -7.84
CA PHE A 473 -14.53 -1.64 -6.47
C PHE A 473 -15.99 -1.84 -6.03
N PRO A 474 -16.26 -1.99 -4.72
CA PRO A 474 -17.63 -1.99 -4.22
C PRO A 474 -18.25 -0.61 -4.40
N ARG A 475 -19.53 -0.55 -4.76
CA ARG A 475 -20.27 0.70 -4.91
C ARG A 475 -21.31 0.85 -3.83
N SER A 476 -21.36 2.01 -3.20
CA SER A 476 -22.34 2.29 -2.15
C SER A 476 -23.67 2.80 -2.72
N GLN A 477 -23.63 3.54 -3.84
CA GLN A 477 -24.79 4.18 -4.50
C GLN A 477 -25.14 3.53 -5.85
N GLY A 478 -25.22 2.19 -5.91
CA GLY A 478 -25.53 1.53 -7.19
C GLY A 478 -25.80 0.03 -7.16
N GLN A 479 -25.56 -0.61 -6.01
CA GLN A 479 -26.33 -1.79 -5.60
C GLN A 479 -26.61 -1.63 -4.11
N ASN A 480 -27.88 -1.43 -3.76
CA ASN A 480 -28.38 -1.42 -2.39
C ASN A 480 -27.64 -2.49 -1.58
N LEU A 481 -26.92 -2.10 -0.52
CA LEU A 481 -26.38 -3.05 0.45
C LEU A 481 -27.51 -3.96 0.97
N ALA A 482 -28.75 -3.46 0.99
CA ALA A 482 -29.98 -4.23 1.23
C ALA A 482 -30.33 -5.26 0.14
N ALA A 483 -29.99 -5.03 -1.13
CA ALA A 483 -30.19 -5.97 -2.24
C ALA A 483 -29.07 -7.03 -2.31
N VAL A 484 -27.84 -6.65 -1.93
CA VAL A 484 -26.73 -7.60 -1.70
C VAL A 484 -27.03 -8.47 -0.47
N GLN A 485 -27.51 -7.88 0.62
CA GLN A 485 -27.96 -8.60 1.81
C GLN A 485 -29.23 -9.44 1.55
N ALA A 486 -30.18 -8.97 0.73
CA ALA A 486 -31.36 -9.73 0.33
C ALA A 486 -31.04 -10.88 -0.64
N LYS A 487 -30.07 -10.73 -1.55
CA LYS A 487 -29.59 -11.85 -2.41
C LYS A 487 -28.83 -12.90 -1.60
N VAL A 488 -28.06 -12.47 -0.60
CA VAL A 488 -27.40 -13.37 0.37
C VAL A 488 -28.44 -14.06 1.28
N ALA A 489 -29.55 -13.41 1.61
CA ALA A 489 -30.68 -14.01 2.34
C ALA A 489 -31.50 -14.97 1.46
N ALA A 490 -31.73 -14.64 0.18
CA ALA A 490 -32.45 -15.47 -0.78
C ALA A 490 -31.66 -16.75 -1.17
N ALA A 491 -30.34 -16.64 -1.30
CA ALA A 491 -29.46 -17.80 -1.52
C ALA A 491 -29.47 -18.80 -0.34
N ARG A 492 -29.85 -18.35 0.87
CA ARG A 492 -30.05 -19.21 2.05
C ARG A 492 -31.42 -19.90 2.06
N THR A 493 -32.43 -19.33 1.43
CA THR A 493 -33.76 -19.93 1.31
C THR A 493 -33.88 -20.91 0.14
N ASP A 494 -33.16 -20.71 -0.96
CA ASP A 494 -33.17 -21.64 -2.11
C ASP A 494 -32.43 -22.95 -1.81
N ALA A 495 -31.43 -22.92 -0.92
CA ALA A 495 -30.81 -24.12 -0.37
C ALA A 495 -31.75 -24.93 0.56
N ALA A 496 -32.84 -24.32 1.03
CA ALA A 496 -33.84 -24.95 1.90
C ALA A 496 -35.09 -25.47 1.17
N ALA A 497 -35.18 -25.30 -0.16
CA ALA A 497 -36.36 -25.66 -0.96
C ALA A 497 -36.24 -26.98 -1.75
N LYS A 498 -35.13 -27.70 -1.67
CA LYS A 498 -35.04 -29.07 -2.22
C LYS A 498 -35.36 -30.11 -1.15
N PRO A 499 -36.38 -30.98 -1.34
CA PRO A 499 -36.66 -32.05 -0.40
C PRO A 499 -35.52 -33.07 -0.37
N PRO A 500 -35.24 -33.71 0.78
CA PRO A 500 -34.06 -34.53 0.97
C PRO A 500 -34.21 -35.87 0.23
N THR A 501 -33.24 -36.19 -0.64
CA THR A 501 -32.93 -37.59 -0.94
C THR A 501 -31.96 -38.10 0.14
N THR A 502 -32.37 -39.21 0.74
CA THR A 502 -31.74 -39.92 1.85
C THR A 502 -30.27 -40.23 1.59
N ALA A 503 -29.38 -39.52 2.28
CA ALA A 503 -28.06 -40.02 2.65
C ALA A 503 -27.61 -39.32 3.93
N THR A 504 -27.39 -40.13 4.96
CA THR A 504 -26.98 -39.80 6.33
C THR A 504 -25.78 -38.85 6.39
N SER A 505 -25.95 -37.70 7.06
CA SER A 505 -24.84 -37.04 7.76
C SER A 505 -25.36 -36.33 9.01
N GLN A 506 -24.82 -36.71 10.16
CA GLN A 506 -24.96 -35.98 11.41
C GLN A 506 -24.03 -34.77 11.34
N ALA A 507 -24.57 -33.60 10.99
CA ALA A 507 -23.89 -32.33 11.16
C ALA A 507 -24.10 -31.84 12.60
N ALA A 508 -23.02 -31.85 13.37
CA ALA A 508 -22.99 -31.32 14.73
C ALA A 508 -23.22 -29.80 14.73
N THR A 509 -24.05 -29.36 15.68
CA THR A 509 -24.32 -27.97 16.03
C THR A 509 -23.04 -27.22 16.37
N GLN A 510 -22.78 -26.13 15.64
CA GLN A 510 -21.72 -25.15 15.90
C GLN A 510 -22.24 -24.04 16.83
N PRO A 511 -21.50 -23.66 17.89
CA PRO A 511 -21.83 -22.48 18.67
C PRO A 511 -21.43 -21.20 17.92
N ILE A 512 -22.32 -20.20 17.94
CA ILE A 512 -22.22 -18.92 17.23
C ILE A 512 -21.66 -17.84 18.18
N SER A 513 -20.55 -17.18 17.82
CA SER A 513 -20.22 -15.74 18.10
C SER A 513 -18.73 -15.43 17.81
N PRO A 514 -18.31 -14.18 17.48
CA PRO A 514 -19.05 -12.91 17.37
C PRO A 514 -18.91 -12.21 15.99
N THR A 515 -19.98 -11.53 15.53
CA THR A 515 -20.08 -10.63 14.35
C THR A 515 -19.25 -10.99 13.10
N THR A 516 -19.86 -11.62 12.09
CA THR A 516 -19.25 -11.94 10.78
C THR A 516 -19.01 -10.71 9.88
N GLN A 517 -18.58 -9.57 10.43
CA GLN A 517 -18.67 -8.27 9.76
C GLN A 517 -17.33 -7.76 9.22
N PHE A 518 -16.20 -8.18 9.81
CA PHE A 518 -14.87 -7.63 9.51
C PHE A 518 -13.97 -8.70 8.88
N LYS A 519 -14.19 -8.96 7.59
CA LYS A 519 -13.58 -10.06 6.84
C LYS A 519 -12.29 -9.66 6.14
N TYR A 520 -11.19 -10.31 6.47
CA TYR A 520 -9.93 -10.06 5.79
C TYR A 520 -9.61 -11.15 4.77
N GLU A 521 -8.84 -10.81 3.75
CA GLU A 521 -8.36 -11.78 2.77
C GLU A 521 -7.54 -12.88 3.42
N SER A 522 -7.79 -14.12 3.00
CA SER A 522 -6.99 -15.30 3.31
C SER A 522 -6.30 -15.76 2.03
N ARG A 523 -5.32 -14.98 1.56
CA ARG A 523 -4.58 -15.32 0.34
C ARG A 523 -3.65 -16.53 0.52
N VAL A 524 -3.22 -17.08 -0.60
CA VAL A 524 -2.24 -18.18 -0.68
C VAL A 524 -0.93 -17.78 -0.01
N LEU A 525 -0.39 -18.66 0.84
CA LEU A 525 0.74 -18.36 1.74
C LEU A 525 2.14 -18.60 1.15
N TYR A 526 2.28 -18.70 -0.16
CA TYR A 526 3.62 -18.84 -0.74
C TYR A 526 4.50 -17.63 -0.38
N GLY A 527 5.75 -17.87 0.03
CA GLY A 527 6.68 -16.85 0.52
C GLY A 527 6.34 -16.25 1.90
N ILE A 528 5.41 -16.83 2.66
CA ILE A 528 4.90 -16.25 3.92
C ILE A 528 6.00 -15.98 4.95
N TRP A 529 7.07 -16.78 4.94
CA TRP A 529 8.21 -16.61 5.83
C TRP A 529 8.82 -15.19 5.74
N ALA A 530 8.74 -14.56 4.57
CA ALA A 530 9.40 -13.29 4.28
C ALA A 530 8.57 -12.04 4.67
N THR A 531 7.42 -12.20 5.33
CA THR A 531 6.43 -11.11 5.46
C THR A 531 6.18 -10.62 6.88
N ALA A 532 7.04 -10.97 7.84
CA ALA A 532 6.88 -10.55 9.23
C ALA A 532 6.91 -9.01 9.38
N PRO A 533 6.15 -8.41 10.31
CA PRO A 533 5.23 -9.07 11.25
C PRO A 533 3.92 -9.54 10.58
N TYR A 534 3.16 -10.38 11.28
CA TYR A 534 1.97 -11.07 10.80
C TYR A 534 0.67 -10.41 11.27
N LEU A 535 -0.44 -10.92 10.72
CA LEU A 535 -1.76 -10.27 10.65
C LEU A 535 -1.77 -9.04 9.74
N HIS A 536 -2.96 -8.55 9.37
CA HIS A 536 -3.11 -7.40 8.46
C HIS A 536 -2.51 -6.11 9.05
N ASN A 537 -2.54 -5.96 10.38
CA ASN A 537 -2.02 -4.79 11.09
C ASN A 537 -0.61 -4.97 11.66
N GLY A 538 0.08 -6.07 11.32
CA GLY A 538 1.45 -6.33 11.77
C GLY A 538 1.59 -6.45 13.30
N SER A 539 0.57 -6.94 14.00
CA SER A 539 0.51 -6.98 15.47
C SER A 539 1.10 -8.26 16.10
N VAL A 540 1.64 -9.18 15.30
CA VAL A 540 2.27 -10.42 15.79
C VAL A 540 3.66 -10.59 15.17
N PRO A 541 4.76 -10.69 15.94
CA PRO A 541 6.11 -10.59 15.38
C PRO A 541 6.59 -11.82 14.61
N THR A 542 6.13 -13.02 14.99
CA THR A 542 6.61 -14.29 14.41
C THR A 542 5.46 -15.25 14.10
N LEU A 543 5.63 -16.19 13.15
CA LEU A 543 4.63 -17.25 12.94
C LEU A 543 4.53 -18.15 14.17
N ALA A 544 5.64 -18.35 14.88
CA ALA A 544 5.65 -19.09 16.13
C ALA A 544 4.74 -18.45 17.20
N ASP A 545 4.72 -17.12 17.29
CA ASP A 545 3.82 -16.37 18.17
C ASP A 545 2.37 -16.42 17.69
N LEU A 546 2.13 -16.40 16.37
CA LEU A 546 0.77 -16.51 15.81
C LEU A 546 0.11 -17.84 16.22
N LEU A 547 0.90 -18.92 16.29
CA LEU A 547 0.49 -20.24 16.77
C LEU A 547 0.41 -20.34 18.31
N GLN A 548 0.57 -19.25 19.06
CA GLN A 548 0.28 -19.22 20.49
C GLN A 548 -1.13 -18.65 20.76
N PRO A 549 -1.80 -19.10 21.84
CA PRO A 549 -3.00 -18.43 22.33
C PRO A 549 -2.75 -16.93 22.50
N VAL A 550 -3.74 -16.09 22.19
CA VAL A 550 -3.62 -14.61 22.21
C VAL A 550 -3.00 -14.08 23.51
N ALA A 551 -3.34 -14.68 24.65
CA ALA A 551 -2.81 -14.31 25.97
C ALA A 551 -1.28 -14.48 26.11
N LYS A 552 -0.65 -15.31 25.28
CA LYS A 552 0.79 -15.56 25.26
C LYS A 552 1.53 -14.80 24.16
N ARG A 553 0.82 -14.16 23.23
CA ARG A 553 1.43 -13.34 22.18
C ARG A 553 2.10 -12.11 22.80
N PRO A 554 3.27 -11.66 22.30
CA PRO A 554 3.95 -10.47 22.82
C PRO A 554 3.05 -9.24 22.85
N GLN A 555 3.04 -8.53 23.97
CA GLN A 555 2.28 -7.28 24.10
C GLN A 555 3.01 -6.08 23.48
N THR A 556 4.34 -6.15 23.53
CA THR A 556 5.25 -5.17 22.94
C THR A 556 6.40 -5.92 22.26
N PHE A 557 6.88 -5.39 21.13
CA PHE A 557 8.06 -5.93 20.43
C PHE A 557 8.65 -4.85 19.51
N ALA A 558 9.96 -4.96 19.23
CA ALA A 558 10.63 -4.09 18.28
C ALA A 558 10.41 -4.60 16.84
N VAL A 559 10.12 -3.68 15.93
CA VAL A 559 10.03 -3.93 14.48
C VAL A 559 11.24 -3.33 13.82
N GLY A 560 12.04 -4.15 13.14
CA GLY A 560 13.25 -3.78 12.42
C GLY A 560 13.71 -4.91 11.49
N PRO A 561 14.92 -4.81 10.92
CA PRO A 561 15.40 -5.74 9.89
C PRO A 561 15.80 -7.13 10.43
N ASP A 562 16.18 -7.26 11.70
CA ASP A 562 16.72 -8.52 12.23
C ASP A 562 15.65 -9.61 12.29
N TYR A 563 16.02 -10.80 11.84
CA TYR A 563 15.12 -11.91 11.61
C TYR A 563 15.56 -13.17 12.36
N ASP A 564 14.60 -13.90 12.92
CA ASP A 564 14.80 -15.19 13.59
C ASP A 564 14.28 -16.32 12.68
N PRO A 565 15.19 -17.12 12.06
CA PRO A 565 14.81 -18.25 11.21
C PRO A 565 14.06 -19.37 11.93
N LYS A 566 14.25 -19.50 13.24
CA LYS A 566 13.60 -20.54 14.07
C LYS A 566 12.16 -20.15 14.39
N LEU A 567 11.91 -18.88 14.72
CA LEU A 567 10.57 -18.37 15.00
C LEU A 567 9.80 -17.97 13.73
N VAL A 568 10.53 -17.82 12.62
CA VAL A 568 10.02 -17.39 11.31
C VAL A 568 9.39 -16.00 11.44
N GLY A 569 10.21 -15.01 11.76
CA GLY A 569 9.78 -13.62 11.86
C GLY A 569 10.83 -12.71 12.47
N LEU A 570 10.38 -11.66 13.15
CA LEU A 570 11.26 -10.65 13.74
C LEU A 570 12.09 -11.26 14.89
N ALA A 571 13.39 -10.97 14.91
CA ALA A 571 14.22 -11.23 16.07
C ALA A 571 13.81 -10.32 17.25
N VAL A 572 14.01 -10.79 18.48
CA VAL A 572 13.68 -10.01 19.69
C VAL A 572 14.52 -8.73 19.80
N THR A 573 15.80 -8.84 19.45
CA THR A 573 16.72 -7.70 19.40
C THR A 573 16.78 -7.20 17.96
N GLN A 574 16.68 -5.88 17.80
CA GLN A 574 16.73 -5.21 16.52
C GLN A 574 17.90 -4.21 16.50
N THR A 575 18.57 -4.14 15.37
CA THR A 575 19.69 -3.26 15.04
C THR A 575 19.25 -2.27 13.95
N GLY A 576 19.90 -1.11 13.88
CA GLY A 576 19.51 -0.06 12.95
C GLY A 576 18.12 0.52 13.26
N LEU A 577 17.40 0.95 12.21
CA LEU A 577 16.07 1.53 12.35
C LEU A 577 15.11 0.50 12.95
N ASN A 578 14.50 0.88 14.07
CA ASN A 578 13.42 0.10 14.66
C ASN A 578 12.43 0.99 15.41
N THR A 579 11.20 0.49 15.54
CA THR A 579 10.15 1.08 16.39
C THR A 579 9.56 0.02 17.30
N VAL A 580 9.19 0.39 18.53
CA VAL A 580 8.45 -0.50 19.43
C VAL A 580 6.97 -0.45 19.10
N THR A 581 6.41 -1.58 18.67
CA THR A 581 4.97 -1.74 18.49
C THR A 581 4.35 -2.11 19.83
N GLN A 582 3.38 -1.31 20.28
CA GLN A 582 2.51 -1.64 21.40
C GLN A 582 1.16 -2.14 20.89
N THR A 583 0.77 -3.34 21.32
CA THR A 583 -0.47 -3.98 20.89
C THR A 583 -1.55 -3.90 21.97
N THR A 584 -2.80 -3.98 21.55
CA THR A 584 -3.95 -4.09 22.46
C THR A 584 -4.49 -5.52 22.48
N ASP A 585 -5.29 -5.86 23.49
CA ASP A 585 -5.92 -7.16 23.60
C ASP A 585 -7.26 -7.23 22.84
N CYS A 586 -7.97 -8.36 23.00
CA CYS A 586 -9.27 -8.58 22.37
C CYS A 586 -10.40 -7.68 22.89
N GLY A 587 -10.22 -7.03 24.06
CA GLY A 587 -11.18 -6.04 24.57
C GLY A 587 -11.16 -4.73 23.76
N GLN A 588 -10.08 -4.48 23.00
CA GLN A 588 -9.91 -3.30 22.15
C GLN A 588 -9.70 -3.71 20.68
N ARG A 589 -10.52 -4.65 20.19
CA ARG A 589 -10.46 -5.17 18.81
C ARG A 589 -10.44 -4.08 17.73
N ASN A 590 -11.05 -2.91 17.96
CA ASN A 590 -11.13 -1.82 16.97
C ASN A 590 -10.04 -0.73 17.14
N SER A 591 -8.89 -1.08 17.72
CA SER A 591 -7.86 -0.10 18.09
C SER A 591 -6.86 0.23 16.97
N GLY A 592 -6.79 -0.57 15.91
CA GLY A 592 -5.73 -0.54 14.89
C GLY A 592 -4.50 -1.36 15.28
N ASN A 593 -4.35 -1.71 16.56
CA ASN A 593 -3.19 -2.43 17.10
C ASN A 593 -3.58 -3.71 17.86
N SER A 594 -4.80 -4.22 17.71
CA SER A 594 -5.22 -5.44 18.39
C SER A 594 -4.49 -6.65 17.81
N ARG A 595 -3.92 -7.47 18.71
CA ARG A 595 -3.29 -8.77 18.38
C ARG A 595 -4.27 -9.94 18.44
N CYS A 596 -5.57 -9.65 18.52
CA CYS A 596 -6.63 -10.64 18.66
C CYS A 596 -6.84 -11.46 17.39
N GLY A 597 -7.56 -12.57 17.52
CA GLY A 597 -8.05 -13.36 16.39
C GLY A 597 -7.00 -14.26 15.75
N HIS A 598 -7.43 -14.97 14.72
CA HIS A 598 -6.65 -16.02 14.07
C HIS A 598 -6.16 -17.05 15.12
N ASP A 599 -7.08 -17.59 15.92
CA ASP A 599 -6.77 -18.53 17.01
C ASP A 599 -6.57 -19.97 16.53
N PHE A 600 -6.56 -20.16 15.20
CA PHE A 600 -6.26 -21.43 14.55
C PHE A 600 -4.85 -21.91 14.90
N GLY A 601 -4.70 -23.19 15.20
CA GLY A 601 -3.41 -23.83 15.48
C GLY A 601 -2.86 -23.58 16.88
N THR A 602 -3.57 -22.81 17.72
CA THR A 602 -3.08 -22.40 19.05
C THR A 602 -3.04 -23.55 20.07
N ASP A 603 -3.85 -24.58 19.85
CA ASP A 603 -4.00 -25.82 20.62
C ASP A 603 -3.22 -27.02 20.04
N LEU A 604 -2.50 -26.84 18.93
CA LEU A 604 -1.55 -27.84 18.43
C LEU A 604 -0.49 -28.19 19.50
N SER A 605 -0.01 -29.43 19.48
CA SER A 605 1.13 -29.81 20.32
C SER A 605 2.39 -29.02 19.95
N PRO A 606 3.37 -28.85 20.86
CA PRO A 606 4.63 -28.16 20.52
C PRO A 606 5.37 -28.77 19.32
N SER A 607 5.36 -30.10 19.17
CA SER A 607 5.95 -30.79 18.02
C SER A 607 5.19 -30.49 16.73
N ASP A 608 3.85 -30.46 16.78
CA ASP A 608 3.02 -30.15 15.61
C ASP A 608 3.18 -28.70 15.16
N LYS A 609 3.30 -27.76 16.10
CA LYS A 609 3.64 -26.36 15.79
C LYS A 609 4.98 -26.26 15.09
N THR A 610 5.98 -26.99 15.57
CA THR A 610 7.31 -27.04 14.95
C THR A 610 7.23 -27.61 13.54
N ALA A 611 6.51 -28.72 13.35
CA ALA A 611 6.29 -29.32 12.04
C ALA A 611 5.58 -28.37 11.06
N LEU A 612 4.52 -27.69 11.53
CA LEU A 612 3.81 -26.70 10.73
C LEU A 612 4.71 -25.52 10.34
N LEU A 613 5.56 -25.01 11.25
CA LEU A 613 6.53 -23.97 10.94
C LEU A 613 7.54 -24.40 9.87
N GLU A 614 8.04 -25.64 9.94
CA GLU A 614 8.91 -26.19 8.90
C GLU A 614 8.22 -26.25 7.53
N TYR A 615 6.93 -26.61 7.49
CA TYR A 615 6.17 -26.56 6.24
C TYR A 615 5.97 -25.13 5.72
N LEU A 616 5.63 -24.17 6.58
CA LEU A 616 5.43 -22.77 6.19
C LEU A 616 6.72 -22.12 5.64
N LYS A 617 7.91 -22.65 5.95
CA LYS A 617 9.18 -22.25 5.31
C LYS A 617 9.30 -22.76 3.87
N THR A 618 8.59 -23.83 3.51
CA THR A 618 8.63 -24.41 2.15
C THR A 618 7.66 -23.75 1.17
N LEU A 619 6.68 -23.02 1.71
CA LEU A 619 5.71 -22.22 0.94
C LEU A 619 6.39 -20.93 0.48
#